data_AF-K0RUN3-F1
#
_entry.id   AF-K0RUN3-F1
#
_cell.length_a   1.000
_cell.length_b   1.000
_cell.length_c   1.000
_cell.angle_alpha   90.00
_cell.angle_beta   90.00
_cell.angle_gamma   90.00
#
_symmetry.space_group_name_H-M   'P 1'
#
loop_
_entity.id
_entity.type
_entity.pdbx_description
1 polymer ?
#
loop_
_entity_poly.entity_id
_entity_poly.type
_entity_poly.pdbx_seq_one_letter_code
_entity_poly.pdbx_strand_id
1 'polypeptide(L)'
;VTATQQTVDGRPRRDWRGGRAACYNIIPSSTGAAKAVGKVIPELNGKLTGMAFRVPTANVSVVDLTAQLDKGADYETISAKIKDASEGSMKGFLGYQDEDIVSSDFIGDARSSIFDKKAGIALTDNFVKLVSWYDNEAGYSNRVLDLISHMEAQNRAHIKQADLGTYNPDLKGRCVSG
;
A
#
# COMPACT_ATOMS: atom_id res chain seq x y z
N VAL A 1 2.02 -11.59 12.85
CA VAL A 1 0.83 -12.06 13.60
C VAL A 1 -0.06 -10.86 13.88
N THR A 2 -1.40 -11.01 13.92
CA THR A 2 -2.31 -9.92 14.30
C THR A 2 -3.26 -10.34 15.42
N ALA A 3 -3.98 -9.38 16.01
CA ALA A 3 -4.93 -9.57 17.12
C ALA A 3 -6.05 -10.60 16.85
N THR A 4 -6.29 -10.98 15.60
CA THR A 4 -7.30 -11.98 15.24
C THR A 4 -6.82 -13.43 15.41
N GLN A 5 -5.53 -13.65 15.61
CA GLN A 5 -4.92 -14.97 15.77
C GLN A 5 -4.84 -15.39 17.24
N GLN A 6 -4.71 -16.69 17.49
CA GLN A 6 -4.76 -17.27 18.83
C GLN A 6 -3.35 -17.61 19.34
N THR A 7 -3.15 -17.48 20.65
CA THR A 7 -1.89 -17.80 21.33
C THR A 7 -1.62 -19.30 21.32
N VAL A 8 -2.68 -20.11 21.50
CA VAL A 8 -2.69 -21.57 21.42
C VAL A 8 -3.71 -22.02 20.38
N ASP A 9 -3.70 -23.31 20.04
CA ASP A 9 -4.73 -23.89 19.17
C ASP A 9 -6.12 -23.72 19.77
N GLY A 10 -7.07 -23.22 18.97
CA GLY A 10 -8.44 -23.05 19.41
C GLY A 10 -9.42 -22.89 18.25
N ARG A 11 -10.66 -22.53 18.59
CA ARG A 11 -11.76 -22.52 17.62
C ARG A 11 -11.55 -21.39 16.60
N PRO A 12 -11.45 -21.70 15.31
CA PRO A 12 -11.32 -20.67 14.27
C PRO A 12 -12.62 -19.89 14.12
N ARG A 13 -12.53 -18.57 13.87
CA ARG A 13 -13.73 -17.75 13.54
C ARG A 13 -14.30 -18.11 12.15
N ARG A 14 -13.42 -18.16 11.15
CA ARG A 14 -13.77 -18.45 9.74
C ARG A 14 -12.68 -19.24 9.01
N ASP A 15 -11.42 -18.98 9.34
CA ASP A 15 -10.25 -19.66 8.76
C ASP A 15 -9.73 -20.74 9.72
N TRP A 16 -9.86 -22.00 9.34
CA TRP A 16 -9.42 -23.16 10.14
C TRP A 16 -7.93 -23.12 10.45
N ARG A 17 -7.10 -22.69 9.49
CA ARG A 17 -5.65 -22.59 9.68
C ARG A 17 -5.33 -21.44 10.65
N GLY A 18 -6.11 -20.37 10.59
CA GLY A 18 -5.97 -19.19 11.46
C GLY A 18 -6.27 -19.43 12.95
N GLY A 19 -6.90 -20.56 13.31
CA GLY A 19 -7.13 -20.97 14.71
C GLY A 19 -5.94 -21.67 15.37
N ARG A 20 -4.86 -21.94 14.63
CA ARG A 20 -3.65 -22.58 15.16
C ARG A 20 -2.77 -21.57 15.90
N ALA A 21 -1.96 -22.06 16.85
CA ALA A 21 -1.05 -21.25 17.67
C ALA A 21 -0.14 -20.36 16.81
N ALA A 22 -0.35 -19.05 16.87
CA ALA A 22 0.21 -18.10 15.90
C ALA A 22 1.73 -17.94 15.99
N CYS A 23 2.28 -18.00 17.20
CA CYS A 23 3.71 -17.81 17.44
C CYS A 23 4.54 -19.08 17.22
N TYR A 24 3.91 -20.18 16.81
CA TYR A 24 4.58 -21.47 16.61
C TYR A 24 4.50 -21.98 15.16
N ASN A 25 3.66 -21.36 14.32
CA ASN A 25 3.36 -21.87 12.99
C ASN A 25 3.61 -20.84 11.89
N ILE A 26 3.96 -21.34 10.71
CA ILE A 26 3.80 -20.63 9.44
C ILE A 26 2.42 -21.00 8.89
N ILE A 27 1.50 -20.04 8.88
CA ILE A 27 0.08 -20.30 8.61
C ILE A 27 -0.29 -19.70 7.25
N PRO A 28 -0.52 -20.52 6.20
CA PRO A 28 -1.00 -20.02 4.93
C PRO A 28 -2.46 -19.56 5.03
N SER A 29 -2.78 -18.43 4.40
CA SER A 29 -4.11 -17.81 4.39
C SER A 29 -4.39 -17.14 3.05
N SER A 30 -5.65 -17.12 2.61
CA SER A 30 -6.06 -16.39 1.41
C SER A 30 -6.12 -14.89 1.66
N THR A 31 -5.80 -14.07 0.66
CA THR A 31 -5.91 -12.61 0.75
C THR A 31 -6.67 -12.01 -0.43
N GLY A 32 -7.38 -10.91 -0.17
CA GLY A 32 -8.01 -10.09 -1.20
C GLY A 32 -7.12 -8.95 -1.71
N ALA A 33 -5.95 -8.72 -1.10
CA ALA A 33 -5.11 -7.55 -1.38
C ALA A 33 -4.72 -7.42 -2.85
N ALA A 34 -4.16 -8.49 -3.45
CA ALA A 34 -3.76 -8.49 -4.85
C ALA A 34 -4.97 -8.26 -5.81
N LYS A 35 -6.14 -8.79 -5.46
CA LYS A 35 -7.37 -8.54 -6.23
C LYS A 35 -7.87 -7.09 -6.09
N ALA A 36 -7.63 -6.47 -4.94
CA ALA A 36 -7.99 -5.07 -4.69
C ALA A 36 -7.12 -4.10 -5.51
N VAL A 37 -5.88 -4.47 -5.86
CA VAL A 37 -5.04 -3.67 -6.77
C VAL A 37 -5.77 -3.43 -8.09
N GLY A 38 -6.42 -4.45 -8.66
CA GLY A 38 -7.22 -4.31 -9.89
C GLY A 38 -8.41 -3.36 -9.80
N LYS A 39 -8.84 -2.98 -8.58
CA LYS A 39 -9.88 -1.96 -8.39
C LYS A 39 -9.31 -0.54 -8.36
N VAL A 40 -8.07 -0.39 -7.88
CA VAL A 40 -7.38 0.91 -7.77
C VAL A 40 -6.65 1.24 -9.06
N ILE A 41 -6.13 0.22 -9.74
CA ILE A 41 -5.40 0.28 -11.01
C ILE A 41 -6.14 -0.62 -12.02
N PRO A 42 -7.16 -0.09 -12.72
CA PRO A 42 -8.06 -0.88 -13.57
C PRO A 42 -7.36 -1.71 -14.65
N GLU A 43 -6.24 -1.24 -15.18
CA GLU A 43 -5.43 -1.93 -16.19
C GLU A 43 -4.78 -3.24 -15.66
N LEU A 44 -4.74 -3.43 -14.34
CA LEU A 44 -4.29 -4.64 -13.65
C LEU A 44 -5.44 -5.55 -13.21
N ASN A 45 -6.70 -5.20 -13.51
CA ASN A 45 -7.85 -6.01 -13.13
C ASN A 45 -7.79 -7.41 -13.75
N GLY A 46 -7.94 -8.43 -12.92
CA GLY A 46 -7.83 -9.83 -13.32
C GLY A 46 -6.41 -10.34 -13.58
N LYS A 47 -5.37 -9.48 -13.52
CA LYS A 47 -3.98 -9.87 -13.79
C LYS A 47 -3.19 -10.27 -12.54
N LEU A 48 -3.67 -9.87 -11.35
CA LEU A 48 -2.99 -10.12 -10.09
C LEU A 48 -3.86 -10.96 -9.14
N THR A 49 -3.21 -11.89 -8.45
CA THR A 49 -3.78 -12.68 -7.35
C THR A 49 -2.68 -12.95 -6.32
N GLY A 50 -3.03 -13.51 -5.17
CA GLY A 50 -2.03 -13.82 -4.15
C GLY A 50 -2.58 -14.58 -2.95
N MET A 51 -1.66 -14.95 -2.07
CA MET A 51 -1.92 -15.51 -0.75
C MET A 51 -1.02 -14.83 0.28
N ALA A 52 -1.18 -15.18 1.55
CA ALA A 52 -0.32 -14.73 2.63
C ALA A 52 0.18 -15.92 3.45
N PHE A 53 1.41 -15.81 3.95
CA PHE A 53 1.89 -16.64 5.05
C PHE A 53 1.96 -15.77 6.30
N ARG A 54 1.25 -16.17 7.35
CA ARG A 54 1.37 -15.54 8.66
C ARG A 54 2.49 -16.25 9.41
N VAL A 55 3.53 -15.49 9.76
CA VAL A 55 4.72 -16.00 10.44
C VAL A 55 4.81 -15.45 11.87
N PRO A 56 5.61 -16.07 12.77
CA PRO A 56 5.79 -15.67 14.16
C PRO A 56 6.54 -14.34 14.40
N THR A 57 6.14 -13.26 13.73
CA THR A 57 6.61 -11.89 13.98
C THR A 57 5.45 -11.05 14.52
N ALA A 58 5.72 -10.18 15.50
CA ALA A 58 4.66 -9.37 16.12
C ALA A 58 4.18 -8.24 15.20
N ASN A 59 5.10 -7.62 14.48
CA ASN A 59 4.84 -6.54 13.54
C ASN A 59 5.78 -6.64 12.34
N VAL A 60 5.55 -5.77 11.35
CA VAL A 60 6.22 -5.70 10.05
C VAL A 60 5.90 -6.92 9.19
N SER A 61 5.71 -6.63 7.91
CA SER A 61 5.39 -7.61 6.88
C SER A 61 6.17 -7.28 5.61
N VAL A 62 6.17 -8.24 4.68
CA VAL A 62 6.85 -8.10 3.39
C VAL A 62 5.96 -8.62 2.28
N VAL A 63 5.98 -7.92 1.14
CA VAL A 63 5.38 -8.34 -0.11
C VAL A 63 6.44 -9.04 -0.95
N ASP A 64 6.12 -10.24 -1.44
CA ASP A 64 6.86 -10.96 -2.47
C ASP A 64 6.03 -10.95 -3.76
N LEU A 65 6.38 -10.06 -4.69
CA LEU A 65 5.70 -9.91 -5.97
C LEU A 65 6.51 -10.59 -7.06
N THR A 66 6.00 -11.72 -7.57
CA THR A 66 6.51 -12.33 -8.81
C THR A 66 5.64 -11.87 -9.98
N ALA A 67 6.26 -11.27 -11.00
CA ALA A 67 5.55 -10.66 -12.12
C ALA A 67 6.23 -10.97 -13.45
N GLN A 68 5.41 -11.10 -14.49
CA GLN A 68 5.86 -11.11 -15.88
C GLN A 68 5.68 -9.71 -16.48
N LEU A 69 6.76 -9.10 -16.96
CA LEU A 69 6.77 -7.78 -17.58
C LEU A 69 6.39 -7.90 -19.06
N ASP A 70 5.57 -6.96 -19.53
CA ASP A 70 5.20 -6.85 -20.96
C ASP A 70 6.41 -6.47 -21.81
N LYS A 71 7.18 -5.48 -21.35
CA LYS A 71 8.47 -5.11 -21.92
C LYS A 71 9.56 -5.51 -20.94
N GLY A 72 10.53 -6.29 -21.43
CA GLY A 72 11.64 -6.76 -20.62
C GLY A 72 12.53 -5.59 -20.16
N ALA A 73 13.08 -5.73 -18.96
CA ALA A 73 14.06 -4.83 -18.39
C ALA A 73 15.00 -5.60 -17.46
N ASP A 74 16.27 -5.23 -17.46
CA ASP A 74 17.21 -5.78 -16.48
C ASP A 74 16.86 -5.30 -15.05
N TYR A 75 17.31 -6.05 -14.05
CA TYR A 75 16.97 -5.79 -12.65
C TYR A 75 17.50 -4.46 -12.12
N GLU A 76 18.63 -3.97 -12.63
CA GLU A 76 19.20 -2.68 -12.25
C GLU A 76 18.35 -1.53 -12.78
N THR A 77 17.87 -1.62 -14.03
CA THR A 77 16.94 -0.68 -14.63
C THR A 77 15.62 -0.62 -13.85
N ILE A 78 15.07 -1.77 -13.44
CA ILE A 78 13.87 -1.84 -12.60
C ILE A 78 14.13 -1.14 -11.26
N SER A 79 15.23 -1.50 -10.59
CA SER A 79 15.61 -0.94 -9.30
C SER A 79 15.81 0.58 -9.37
N ALA A 80 16.48 1.07 -10.41
CA ALA A 80 16.68 2.49 -10.64
C ALA A 80 15.35 3.23 -10.82
N LYS A 81 14.41 2.67 -11.59
CA LYS A 81 13.06 3.26 -11.75
C LYS A 81 12.27 3.32 -10.45
N ILE A 82 12.41 2.30 -9.60
CA ILE A 82 11.78 2.29 -8.28
C ILE A 82 12.42 3.35 -7.38
N LYS A 83 13.75 3.49 -7.42
CA LYS A 83 14.48 4.54 -6.68
C LYS A 83 14.04 5.94 -7.12
N ASP A 84 14.03 6.21 -8.43
CA ASP A 84 13.56 7.48 -9.01
C ASP A 84 12.14 7.82 -8.54
N ALA A 85 11.23 6.83 -8.56
CA ALA A 85 9.86 7.03 -8.08
C ALA A 85 9.81 7.33 -6.57
N SER A 86 10.61 6.62 -5.77
CA SER A 86 10.69 6.81 -4.31
C SER A 86 11.23 8.19 -3.92
N GLU A 87 12.13 8.76 -4.72
CA GLU A 87 12.72 10.08 -4.48
C GLU A 87 11.92 11.22 -5.15
N GLY A 88 11.06 10.87 -6.11
CA GLY A 88 10.24 11.79 -6.90
C GLY A 88 8.74 11.68 -6.60
N SER A 89 7.98 11.14 -7.56
CA SER A 89 6.50 11.19 -7.57
C SER A 89 5.83 10.43 -6.41
N MET A 90 6.52 9.46 -5.81
CA MET A 90 6.02 8.65 -4.70
C MET A 90 6.73 8.94 -3.38
N LYS A 91 7.46 10.06 -3.29
CA LYS A 91 8.17 10.45 -2.07
C LYS A 91 7.24 10.51 -0.86
N GLY A 92 7.67 9.87 0.22
CA GLY A 92 6.89 9.73 1.46
C GLY A 92 5.96 8.51 1.50
N PHE A 93 5.66 7.90 0.34
CA PHE A 93 4.84 6.68 0.25
C PHE A 93 5.68 5.45 -0.09
N LEU A 94 6.57 5.58 -1.07
CA LEU A 94 7.51 4.55 -1.50
C LEU A 94 8.90 4.87 -0.96
N GLY A 95 9.53 3.89 -0.32
CA GLY A 95 10.93 3.88 0.05
C GLY A 95 11.73 2.93 -0.83
N TYR A 96 13.04 3.10 -0.79
CA TYR A 96 14.02 2.26 -1.47
C TYR A 96 15.14 1.96 -0.48
N GLN A 97 15.65 0.72 -0.48
CA GLN A 97 16.78 0.34 0.35
C GLN A 97 17.70 -0.68 -0.33
N ASP A 98 19.01 -0.46 -0.18
CA ASP A 98 20.08 -1.30 -0.73
C ASP A 98 21.08 -1.80 0.35
N GLU A 99 20.68 -1.70 1.61
CA GLU A 99 21.42 -2.23 2.77
C GLU A 99 20.92 -3.63 3.15
N ASP A 100 21.68 -4.34 3.99
CA ASP A 100 21.30 -5.67 4.50
C ASP A 100 20.36 -5.50 5.70
N ILE A 101 19.07 -5.34 5.39
CA ILE A 101 17.98 -5.01 6.31
C ILE A 101 17.15 -6.23 6.71
N VAL A 102 16.50 -6.15 7.86
CA VAL A 102 15.55 -7.16 8.36
C VAL A 102 14.27 -6.52 8.88
N SER A 103 13.27 -7.34 9.23
CA SER A 103 11.93 -6.84 9.60
C SER A 103 11.93 -5.82 10.74
N SER A 104 12.81 -5.96 11.73
CA SER A 104 12.85 -5.05 12.88
C SER A 104 13.24 -3.62 12.52
N ASP A 105 13.97 -3.44 11.41
CA ASP A 105 14.49 -2.13 11.00
C ASP A 105 13.38 -1.21 10.46
N PHE A 106 12.19 -1.77 10.18
CA PHE A 106 11.03 -1.05 9.66
C PHE A 106 9.97 -0.73 10.71
N ILE A 107 10.18 -1.08 11.98
CA ILE A 107 9.21 -0.82 13.03
C ILE A 107 9.04 0.71 13.19
N GLY A 108 7.80 1.18 13.05
CA GLY A 108 7.46 2.61 13.12
C GLY A 108 7.68 3.38 11.82
N ASP A 109 8.09 2.72 10.73
CA ASP A 109 8.23 3.38 9.44
C ASP A 109 6.86 3.82 8.90
N ALA A 110 6.75 5.10 8.56
CA ALA A 110 5.51 5.71 8.10
C ALA A 110 5.23 5.50 6.60
N ARG A 111 6.17 4.94 5.83
CA ARG A 111 6.01 4.70 4.39
C ARG A 111 5.09 3.50 4.16
N SER A 112 4.41 3.49 3.01
CA SER A 112 3.47 2.40 2.65
C SER A 112 4.17 1.15 2.13
N SER A 113 5.35 1.33 1.54
CA SER A 113 6.08 0.29 0.83
C SER A 113 7.55 0.69 0.79
N ILE A 114 8.46 -0.19 1.16
CA ILE A 114 9.91 0.04 1.13
C ILE A 114 10.56 -1.07 0.31
N PHE A 115 10.93 -0.76 -0.94
CA PHE A 115 11.54 -1.72 -1.84
C PHE A 115 12.93 -2.14 -1.36
N ASP A 116 13.19 -3.44 -1.38
CA ASP A 116 14.47 -4.04 -1.01
C ASP A 116 15.20 -4.51 -2.26
N LYS A 117 16.25 -3.76 -2.64
CA LYS A 117 17.04 -4.03 -3.84
C LYS A 117 17.71 -5.40 -3.77
N LYS A 118 18.22 -5.79 -2.59
CA LYS A 118 19.05 -6.98 -2.43
C LYS A 118 18.24 -8.27 -2.28
N ALA A 119 16.99 -8.17 -1.84
CA ALA A 119 16.13 -9.33 -1.64
C ALA A 119 15.37 -9.81 -2.89
N GLY A 120 15.18 -8.95 -3.89
CA GLY A 120 14.56 -9.33 -5.17
C GLY A 120 15.51 -10.11 -6.09
N ILE A 121 14.95 -10.73 -7.13
CA ILE A 121 15.72 -11.52 -8.12
C ILE A 121 15.01 -11.52 -9.47
N ALA A 122 15.77 -11.36 -10.55
CA ALA A 122 15.29 -11.55 -11.92
C ALA A 122 15.75 -12.91 -12.45
N LEU A 123 14.81 -13.69 -13.01
CA LEU A 123 15.14 -14.91 -13.73
C LEU A 123 15.45 -14.63 -15.20
N THR A 124 14.66 -13.72 -15.78
CA THR A 124 14.83 -13.19 -17.14
C THR A 124 14.42 -11.72 -17.13
N ASP A 125 14.74 -10.97 -18.19
CA ASP A 125 14.35 -9.57 -18.34
C ASP A 125 12.81 -9.36 -18.25
N ASN A 126 12.02 -10.40 -18.54
CA ASN A 126 10.57 -10.34 -18.48
C ASN A 126 9.97 -11.05 -17.26
N PHE A 127 10.76 -11.73 -16.41
CA PHE A 127 10.22 -12.50 -15.29
C PHE A 127 11.02 -12.24 -14.02
N VAL A 128 10.41 -11.49 -13.11
CA VAL A 128 11.09 -10.89 -11.96
C VAL A 128 10.33 -11.13 -10.68
N LYS A 129 11.07 -11.17 -9.58
CA LYS A 129 10.57 -11.13 -8.22
C LYS A 129 11.05 -9.85 -7.55
N LEU A 130 10.11 -9.06 -7.04
CA LEU A 130 10.35 -7.83 -6.30
C LEU A 130 9.92 -8.03 -4.85
N VAL A 131 10.74 -7.53 -3.93
CA VAL A 131 10.50 -7.62 -2.48
C VAL A 131 10.30 -6.22 -1.91
N SER A 132 9.28 -6.04 -1.09
CA SER A 132 9.00 -4.75 -0.46
C SER A 132 8.47 -4.89 0.95
N TRP A 133 9.12 -4.23 1.90
CA TRP A 133 8.74 -4.20 3.30
C TRP A 133 7.63 -3.20 3.58
N TYR A 134 6.88 -3.42 4.65
CA TYR A 134 5.97 -2.43 5.21
C TYR A 134 5.69 -2.72 6.68
N ASP A 135 5.63 -1.67 7.50
CA ASP A 135 5.02 -1.75 8.82
C ASP A 135 3.49 -1.79 8.63
N ASN A 136 2.88 -2.93 8.92
CA ASN A 136 1.46 -3.15 8.75
C ASN A 136 0.58 -2.34 9.74
N GLU A 137 1.18 -1.74 10.77
CA GLU A 137 0.51 -0.85 11.72
C GLU A 137 0.80 0.61 11.41
N ALA A 138 2.09 1.00 11.38
CA ALA A 138 2.49 2.40 11.28
C ALA A 138 2.24 2.98 9.87
N GLY A 139 2.71 2.31 8.82
CA GLY A 139 2.58 2.78 7.45
C GLY A 139 1.11 2.96 7.05
N TYR A 140 0.27 1.97 7.36
CA TYR A 140 -1.16 2.03 7.07
C TYR A 140 -1.88 3.11 7.88
N SER A 141 -1.58 3.23 9.19
CA SER A 141 -2.17 4.26 10.05
C SER A 141 -1.89 5.67 9.53
N ASN A 142 -0.69 5.93 9.01
CA ASN A 142 -0.36 7.22 8.40
C ASN A 142 -1.16 7.46 7.12
N ARG A 143 -1.40 6.43 6.28
CA ARG A 143 -2.25 6.57 5.08
C ARG A 143 -3.69 6.92 5.40
N VAL A 144 -4.21 6.48 6.54
CA VAL A 144 -5.55 6.88 7.01
C VAL A 144 -5.59 8.38 7.27
N LEU A 145 -4.59 8.92 7.95
CA LEU A 145 -4.48 10.37 8.21
C LEU A 145 -4.32 11.16 6.90
N ASP A 146 -3.44 10.72 6.01
CA ASP A 146 -3.22 11.35 4.71
C ASP A 146 -4.52 11.41 3.88
N LEU A 147 -5.29 10.33 3.87
CA LEU A 147 -6.56 10.28 3.16
C LEU A 147 -7.59 11.24 3.75
N ILE A 148 -7.70 11.32 5.08
CA ILE A 148 -8.60 12.27 5.75
C ILE A 148 -8.22 13.70 5.38
N SER A 149 -6.94 14.05 5.47
CA SER A 149 -6.45 15.38 5.09
C SER A 149 -6.71 15.68 3.61
N HIS A 150 -6.54 14.70 2.73
CA HIS A 150 -6.84 14.85 1.30
C HIS A 150 -8.33 15.10 1.05
N MET A 151 -9.22 14.29 1.63
CA MET A 151 -10.67 14.45 1.50
C MET A 151 -11.14 15.82 2.02
N GLU A 152 -10.57 16.27 3.12
CA GLU A 152 -10.87 17.56 3.72
C GLU A 152 -10.45 18.72 2.80
N ALA A 153 -9.26 18.66 2.22
CA ALA A 153 -8.79 19.64 1.24
C ALA A 153 -9.67 19.66 -0.02
N GLN A 154 -10.07 18.50 -0.54
CA GLN A 154 -10.97 18.37 -1.68
C GLN A 154 -12.36 18.96 -1.37
N ASN A 155 -12.91 18.69 -0.19
CA ASN A 155 -14.18 19.25 0.25
C ASN A 155 -14.11 20.79 0.34
N ARG A 156 -13.03 21.34 0.92
CA ARG A 156 -12.83 22.80 0.97
C ARG A 156 -12.72 23.44 -0.41
N ALA A 157 -12.05 22.78 -1.35
CA ALA A 157 -11.95 23.25 -2.73
C ALA A 157 -13.33 23.29 -3.41
N HIS A 158 -14.16 22.25 -3.21
CA HIS A 158 -15.52 22.20 -3.75
C HIS A 158 -16.42 23.31 -3.18
N ILE A 159 -16.37 23.56 -1.87
CA ILE A 159 -17.17 24.63 -1.23
C ILE A 159 -16.77 26.01 -1.79
N LYS A 160 -15.47 26.29 -1.91
CA LYS A 160 -15.00 27.57 -2.48
C LYS A 160 -15.45 27.77 -3.93
N GLN A 161 -15.51 26.70 -4.73
CA GLN A 161 -16.01 26.77 -6.10
C GLN A 161 -17.52 27.02 -6.16
N ALA A 162 -18.30 26.45 -5.24
CA ALA A 162 -19.72 26.70 -5.11
C ALA A 162 -20.02 28.16 -4.68
N ASP A 163 -19.25 28.71 -3.74
CA ASP A 163 -19.40 30.09 -3.29
C ASP A 163 -19.03 31.10 -4.41
N LEU A 164 -17.99 30.83 -5.19
CA LEU A 164 -17.63 31.64 -6.38
C LEU A 164 -18.66 31.56 -7.51
N GLY A 165 -19.38 30.44 -7.63
CA GLY A 165 -20.48 30.26 -8.58
C GLY A 165 -21.75 31.05 -8.24
N THR A 166 -21.85 31.60 -7.03
CA THR A 166 -22.99 32.45 -6.60
C THR A 166 -22.68 33.95 -6.64
N TYR A 167 -21.44 34.36 -6.91
CA TYR A 167 -21.09 35.77 -7.07
C TYR A 167 -21.40 36.25 -8.49
N ASN A 168 -22.58 36.83 -8.68
CA ASN A 168 -22.92 37.62 -9.85
C ASN A 168 -22.61 39.11 -9.60
N PRO A 169 -21.53 39.69 -10.17
CA PRO A 169 -21.21 41.11 -10.00
C PRO A 169 -22.24 42.06 -10.62
N ASP A 170 -23.12 41.58 -11.52
CA ASP A 170 -24.13 42.40 -12.21
C ASP A 170 -25.41 42.66 -11.38
N LEU A 171 -25.51 42.11 -10.17
CA LEU A 171 -26.67 42.33 -9.28
C LEU A 171 -26.46 43.46 -8.24
N LYS A 172 -25.31 44.15 -8.25
CA LYS A 172 -25.14 45.42 -7.49
C LYS A 172 -25.86 46.58 -8.20
N GLY A 173 -27.18 46.65 -8.11
CA GLY A 173 -27.86 47.81 -8.67
C GLY A 173 -29.38 47.85 -8.71
N ARG A 174 -30.12 46.94 -8.05
CA ARG A 174 -31.58 47.09 -7.95
C ARG A 174 -32.01 47.29 -6.50
N CYS A 175 -32.03 48.56 -6.08
CA CYS A 175 -33.01 49.02 -5.12
C CYS A 175 -34.40 48.62 -5.63
N VAL A 176 -35.07 47.71 -4.94
CA VAL A 176 -36.52 47.54 -5.07
C VAL A 176 -37.17 48.51 -4.10
N SER A 177 -37.54 49.68 -4.62
CA SER A 177 -38.61 50.50 -4.06
C SER A 177 -39.93 50.00 -4.63
N GLY A 178 -40.85 49.59 -3.76
CA GLY A 178 -42.20 49.14 -4.09
C GLY A 178 -42.88 48.56 -2.86
#